data_AF-A0A953P2C7-F1
#
_entry.id   AF-A0A953P2C7-F1
#
_cell.length_a   1.000
_cell.length_b   1.000
_cell.length_c   1.000
_cell.angle_alpha   90.00
_cell.angle_beta   90.00
_cell.angle_gamma   90.00
#
_symmetry.space_group_name_H-M   'P 1'
#
loop_
_entity.id
_entity.type
_entity.pdbx_description
1 polymer ?
#
loop_
_entity_poly.entity_id
_entity_poly.type
_entity_poly.pdbx_seq_one_letter_code
_entity_poly.pdbx_strand_id
1 'polypeptide(L)'
;MLNLPSIDKHDAEPVSAENAAYQKSLVYRADDYSSLRYKLLQHLEEAFPNWNRMLADKQGPQDFGVAMIEMFSYMADVLGFYQNCKANEAYLRTATLQGSLIDLCALIDYRIPPGASGVALQAFLCKPSQSGTIPVGFKVKTKPQPGATALVFETAENLDASAELNQLFLKGYNRSDLHLSVTGAPAESTVLLDQAYAGLKSGQFVVITAPNKHADALRLLAVEDESGKRRLRWKPGELPANQNLLVADVVILGKPKQQMKLAE
;
A
#
# COMPACT_ATOMS: atom_id res chain seq x y z
N MET A 1 5.54 26.64 -3.79
CA MET A 1 6.12 27.67 -4.67
C MET A 1 7.51 27.22 -5.03
N LEU A 2 7.75 26.83 -6.29
CA LEU A 2 9.12 26.65 -6.75
C LEU A 2 9.78 28.02 -6.72
N ASN A 3 10.88 28.15 -5.98
CA ASN A 3 11.75 29.32 -6.05
C ASN A 3 12.41 29.32 -7.43
N LEU A 4 11.75 29.96 -8.39
CA LEU A 4 12.41 30.40 -9.61
C LEU A 4 13.46 31.45 -9.21
N PRO A 5 14.68 31.42 -9.79
CA PRO A 5 15.74 32.34 -9.42
C PRO A 5 15.29 33.80 -9.57
N SER A 6 15.69 34.62 -8.59
CA SER A 6 15.48 36.08 -8.53
C SER A 6 15.99 36.73 -9.82
N ILE A 7 15.32 37.81 -10.24
CA ILE A 7 15.61 38.73 -11.37
C ILE A 7 17.02 39.38 -11.34
N ASP A 8 17.92 38.91 -10.49
CA ASP A 8 19.24 39.52 -10.32
C ASP A 8 20.26 38.98 -11.34
N LYS A 9 20.36 39.73 -12.45
CA LYS A 9 21.58 40.06 -13.21
C LYS A 9 22.26 39.04 -14.12
N HIS A 10 21.79 37.81 -14.28
CA HIS A 10 22.29 36.96 -15.37
C HIS A 10 21.12 36.22 -16.00
N ASP A 11 20.84 36.50 -17.29
CA ASP A 11 20.31 35.53 -18.27
C ASP A 11 19.86 36.24 -19.56
N ALA A 12 20.79 36.85 -20.30
CA ALA A 12 20.55 37.12 -21.72
C ALA A 12 20.69 35.85 -22.58
N GLU A 13 21.08 34.72 -21.97
CA GLU A 13 21.30 33.43 -22.63
C GLU A 13 20.13 32.46 -22.34
N PRO A 14 19.85 31.51 -23.26
CA PRO A 14 18.86 30.47 -23.01
C PRO A 14 19.32 29.60 -21.85
N VAL A 15 18.58 29.63 -20.74
CA VAL A 15 18.85 28.79 -19.58
C VAL A 15 18.66 27.33 -19.99
N SER A 16 19.76 26.59 -20.07
CA SER A 16 19.69 25.14 -20.24
C SER A 16 19.22 24.55 -18.92
N ALA A 17 18.06 23.91 -18.94
CA ALA A 17 17.46 23.40 -17.72
C ALA A 17 18.26 22.21 -17.15
N GLU A 18 19.02 22.44 -16.08
CA GLU A 18 19.73 21.40 -15.36
C GLU A 18 18.81 20.68 -14.39
N ASN A 19 18.57 19.39 -14.64
CA ASN A 19 17.75 18.55 -13.78
C ASN A 19 18.63 17.45 -13.20
N ALA A 20 18.86 17.50 -11.88
CA ALA A 20 19.62 16.46 -11.19
C ALA A 20 18.89 15.11 -11.28
N ALA A 21 19.67 14.02 -11.25
CA ALA A 21 19.09 12.68 -11.24
C ALA A 21 18.14 12.50 -10.03
N TYR A 22 17.09 11.71 -10.22
CA TYR A 22 16.14 11.35 -9.16
C TYR A 22 15.25 12.47 -8.58
N GLN A 23 15.06 13.60 -9.27
CA GLN A 23 14.07 14.63 -8.88
C GLN A 23 12.61 14.23 -9.13
N LYS A 24 11.68 14.58 -8.23
CA LYS A 24 10.24 14.24 -8.36
C LYS A 24 9.50 15.03 -9.45
N SER A 25 10.12 16.07 -9.97
CA SER A 25 9.60 16.93 -11.03
C SER A 25 10.77 17.46 -11.84
N LEU A 26 10.57 17.65 -13.14
CA LEU A 26 11.49 18.36 -14.01
C LEU A 26 11.15 19.85 -14.00
N VAL A 27 12.18 20.67 -13.89
CA VAL A 27 12.12 22.08 -14.28
C VAL A 27 12.53 22.11 -15.74
N TYR A 28 11.56 22.29 -16.64
CA TYR A 28 11.80 22.43 -18.09
C TYR A 28 11.61 23.88 -18.55
N ARG A 29 10.85 24.66 -17.79
CA ARG A 29 10.61 26.07 -18.07
C ARG A 29 11.89 26.89 -17.87
N ALA A 30 12.37 27.51 -18.95
CA ALA A 30 13.55 28.37 -18.92
C ALA A 30 13.24 29.77 -18.37
N ASP A 31 12.14 30.38 -18.81
CA ASP A 31 11.80 31.77 -18.47
C ASP A 31 10.34 31.93 -18.01
N ASP A 32 10.06 33.04 -17.35
CA ASP A 32 8.73 33.54 -16.98
C ASP A 32 8.38 34.86 -17.69
N TYR A 33 7.15 35.35 -17.51
CA TYR A 33 6.72 36.61 -18.11
C TYR A 33 7.71 37.77 -17.86
N SER A 34 8.19 37.92 -16.63
CA SER A 34 9.02 39.05 -16.23
C SER A 34 10.40 39.00 -16.88
N SER A 35 11.02 37.82 -16.87
CA SER A 35 12.30 37.56 -17.53
C SER A 35 12.19 37.64 -19.05
N LEU A 36 11.17 37.06 -19.67
CA LEU A 36 10.91 37.20 -21.12
C LEU A 36 10.70 38.65 -21.54
N ARG A 37 9.87 39.40 -20.79
CA ARG A 37 9.64 40.82 -21.05
C ARG A 37 10.95 41.59 -20.97
N TYR A 38 11.75 41.34 -19.94
CA TYR A 38 13.05 41.98 -19.78
C TYR A 38 13.99 41.68 -20.96
N LYS A 39 14.15 40.41 -21.33
CA LYS A 39 15.02 39.98 -22.45
C LYS A 39 14.55 40.56 -23.78
N LEU A 40 13.25 40.55 -24.05
CA LEU A 40 12.69 41.11 -25.29
C LEU A 40 12.84 42.63 -25.36
N LEU A 41 12.69 43.35 -24.25
CA LEU A 41 12.93 44.78 -24.20
C LEU A 41 14.42 45.12 -24.37
N GLN A 42 15.31 44.33 -23.79
CA GLN A 42 16.75 44.46 -24.02
C GLN A 42 17.09 44.23 -25.49
N HIS A 43 16.54 43.18 -26.11
CA HIS A 43 16.75 42.90 -27.52
C HIS A 43 16.17 43.99 -28.43
N LEU A 44 15.05 44.60 -28.05
CA LEU A 44 14.48 45.74 -28.76
C LEU A 44 15.43 46.95 -28.75
N GLU A 45 16.06 47.25 -27.61
CA GLU A 45 17.05 48.34 -27.49
C GLU A 45 18.29 48.07 -28.35
N GLU A 46 18.79 46.83 -28.36
CA GLU A 46 19.92 46.42 -29.21
C GLU A 46 19.58 46.52 -30.71
N ALA A 47 18.37 46.09 -31.09
CA ALA A 47 17.92 46.13 -32.48
C ALA A 47 17.58 47.55 -32.97
N PHE A 48 17.13 48.43 -32.06
CA PHE A 48 16.72 49.79 -32.36
C PHE A 48 17.38 50.81 -31.40
N PRO A 49 18.64 51.21 -31.64
CA PRO A 49 19.40 52.07 -30.72
C PRO A 49 18.80 53.46 -30.44
N ASN A 50 17.89 53.94 -31.30
CA ASN A 50 17.20 55.22 -31.15
C ASN A 50 15.88 55.11 -30.37
N TRP A 51 15.48 53.91 -29.96
CA TRP A 51 14.24 53.70 -29.21
C TRP A 51 14.42 54.15 -27.75
N ASN A 52 13.44 54.87 -27.23
CA ASN A 52 13.53 55.46 -25.89
C ASN A 52 13.17 54.43 -24.81
N ARG A 53 14.18 53.87 -24.14
CA ARG A 53 14.02 52.91 -23.04
C ARG A 53 13.15 53.40 -21.87
N MET A 54 13.06 54.72 -21.65
CA MET A 54 12.21 55.30 -20.59
C MET A 54 10.71 54.98 -20.77
N LEU A 55 10.29 54.59 -21.99
CA LEU A 55 8.93 54.14 -22.27
C LEU A 55 8.61 52.78 -21.62
N ALA A 56 9.62 51.94 -21.35
CA ALA A 56 9.43 50.63 -20.72
C ALA A 56 9.28 50.66 -19.19
N ASP A 57 9.80 51.70 -18.54
CA ASP A 57 9.87 51.81 -17.07
C ASP A 57 8.58 52.32 -16.41
N LYS A 58 7.44 52.30 -17.14
CA LYS A 58 6.11 52.76 -16.68
C LYS A 58 6.06 54.22 -16.18
N GLN A 59 7.15 54.97 -16.34
CA GLN A 59 7.27 56.38 -15.95
C GLN A 59 7.01 57.34 -17.13
N GLY A 60 6.82 56.82 -18.36
CA GLY A 60 6.55 57.60 -19.57
C GLY A 60 5.15 57.36 -20.18
N PRO A 61 4.84 58.01 -21.33
CA PRO A 61 3.64 57.74 -22.12
C PRO A 61 3.54 56.27 -22.53
N GLN A 62 2.32 55.71 -22.57
CA GLN A 62 2.09 54.32 -22.97
C GLN A 62 2.51 54.11 -24.43
N ASP A 63 3.50 53.25 -24.65
CA ASP A 63 4.04 52.92 -25.97
C ASP A 63 3.44 51.61 -26.50
N PHE A 64 3.01 51.61 -27.77
CA PHE A 64 2.40 50.43 -28.39
C PHE A 64 3.38 49.28 -28.58
N GLY A 65 4.66 49.56 -28.86
CA GLY A 65 5.71 48.55 -28.98
C GLY A 65 5.96 47.82 -27.67
N VAL A 66 5.96 48.55 -26.55
CA VAL A 66 6.03 47.96 -25.20
C VAL A 66 4.82 47.04 -24.96
N ALA A 67 3.60 47.50 -25.27
CA ALA A 67 2.40 46.69 -25.11
C ALA A 67 2.44 45.40 -25.96
N MET A 68 2.95 45.46 -27.20
CA MET A 68 3.13 44.26 -28.02
C MET A 68 4.14 43.27 -27.41
N ILE A 69 5.24 43.76 -26.86
CA ILE A 69 6.23 42.91 -26.17
C ILE A 69 5.62 42.26 -24.93
N GLU A 70 4.83 43.00 -24.16
CA GLU A 70 4.12 42.47 -23.00
C GLU A 70 3.13 41.36 -23.41
N MET A 71 2.35 41.58 -24.47
CA MET A 71 1.44 40.54 -25.01
C MET A 71 2.19 39.29 -25.46
N PHE A 72 3.31 39.45 -26.18
CA PHE A 72 4.14 38.32 -26.62
C PHE A 72 4.77 37.58 -25.44
N SER A 73 5.26 38.31 -24.44
CA SER A 73 5.84 37.74 -23.22
C SER A 73 4.80 36.90 -22.46
N TYR A 74 3.57 37.39 -22.39
CA TYR A 74 2.47 36.66 -21.77
C TYR A 74 2.14 35.36 -22.52
N MET A 75 2.03 35.41 -23.85
CA MET A 75 1.78 34.23 -24.68
C MET A 75 2.90 33.20 -24.54
N ALA A 76 4.16 33.64 -24.54
CA ALA A 76 5.33 32.79 -24.39
C ALA A 76 5.41 32.14 -23.00
N ASP A 77 5.05 32.86 -21.93
CA ASP A 77 4.93 32.30 -20.58
C ASP A 77 3.92 31.13 -20.54
N VAL A 78 2.71 31.35 -21.09
CA VAL A 78 1.66 30.32 -21.14
C VAL A 78 2.14 29.09 -21.92
N LEU A 79 2.82 29.29 -23.06
CA LEU A 79 3.38 28.18 -23.84
C LEU A 79 4.47 27.44 -23.05
N GLY A 80 5.36 28.16 -22.37
CA GLY A 80 6.41 27.60 -21.53
C GLY A 80 5.85 26.78 -20.37
N PHE A 81 4.74 27.22 -19.77
CA PHE A 81 4.00 26.44 -18.78
C PHE A 81 3.54 25.10 -19.35
N TYR A 82 2.87 25.10 -20.51
CA TYR A 82 2.40 23.85 -21.13
C TYR A 82 3.54 22.92 -21.53
N GLN A 83 4.66 23.45 -22.01
CA GLN A 83 5.84 22.64 -22.30
C GLN A 83 6.38 21.97 -21.03
N ASN A 84 6.44 22.71 -19.92
CA ASN A 84 6.87 22.16 -18.64
C ASN A 84 5.94 21.04 -18.13
N CYS A 85 4.62 21.21 -18.28
CA CYS A 85 3.67 20.15 -17.97
C CYS A 85 3.88 18.92 -18.85
N LYS A 86 4.00 19.09 -20.18
CA LYS A 86 4.23 17.98 -21.10
C LYS A 86 5.54 17.25 -20.82
N ALA A 87 6.60 17.97 -20.50
CA ALA A 87 7.89 17.38 -20.15
C ALA A 87 7.79 16.51 -18.89
N ASN A 88 7.05 16.96 -17.86
CA ASN A 88 6.82 16.16 -16.65
C ASN A 88 5.97 14.92 -16.93
N GLU A 89 4.95 15.01 -17.79
CA GLU A 89 4.11 13.86 -18.15
C GLU A 89 4.80 12.82 -19.05
N ALA A 90 5.95 13.17 -19.66
CA ALA A 90 6.68 12.28 -20.56
C ALA A 90 7.51 11.18 -19.87
N TYR A 91 7.66 11.23 -18.54
CA TYR A 91 8.46 10.25 -17.79
C TYR A 91 7.69 9.64 -16.63
N LEU A 92 7.86 8.34 -16.42
CA LEU A 92 7.09 7.56 -15.45
C LEU A 92 7.17 8.12 -14.02
N ARG A 93 8.31 8.70 -13.66
CA ARG A 93 8.58 9.17 -12.29
C ARG A 93 8.07 10.58 -12.01
N THR A 94 7.79 11.35 -13.06
CA THR A 94 7.38 12.76 -12.97
C THR A 94 5.96 12.98 -13.45
N ALA A 95 5.39 12.02 -14.18
CA ALA A 95 4.01 12.05 -14.63
C ALA A 95 3.05 12.06 -13.44
N THR A 96 2.06 12.94 -13.50
CA THR A 96 1.04 13.11 -12.45
C THR A 96 -0.32 12.61 -12.90
N LEU A 97 -0.57 12.59 -14.21
CA LEU A 97 -1.83 12.11 -14.77
C LEU A 97 -1.81 10.58 -14.89
N GLN A 98 -2.89 9.95 -14.41
CA GLN A 98 -3.07 8.51 -14.52
C GLN A 98 -3.04 8.02 -15.98
N GLY A 99 -3.59 8.81 -16.91
CA GLY A 99 -3.55 8.50 -18.35
C GLY A 99 -2.11 8.39 -18.88
N SER A 100 -1.27 9.40 -18.61
CA SER A 100 0.14 9.38 -19.01
C SER A 100 0.88 8.18 -18.43
N LEU A 101 0.64 7.83 -17.16
CA LEU A 101 1.26 6.65 -16.54
C LEU A 101 0.84 5.34 -17.23
N ILE A 102 -0.44 5.21 -17.60
CA ILE A 102 -0.95 4.04 -18.33
C ILE A 102 -0.27 3.95 -19.70
N ASP A 103 -0.20 5.06 -20.43
CA ASP A 103 0.38 5.09 -21.77
C ASP A 103 1.89 4.82 -21.75
N LEU A 104 2.61 5.39 -20.78
CA LEU A 104 4.04 5.13 -20.58
C LEU A 104 4.33 3.68 -20.19
N CYS A 105 3.50 3.09 -19.33
CA CYS A 105 3.59 1.67 -19.00
C CYS A 105 3.32 0.78 -20.22
N ALA A 106 2.35 1.17 -21.07
CA ALA A 106 2.00 0.42 -22.26
C ALA A 106 3.14 0.35 -23.28
N LEU A 107 4.05 1.34 -23.32
CA LEU A 107 5.23 1.32 -24.19
C LEU A 107 6.20 0.17 -23.90
N ILE A 108 6.21 -0.36 -22.67
CA ILE A 108 7.02 -1.51 -22.26
C ILE A 108 6.19 -2.80 -22.15
N ASP A 109 5.04 -2.84 -22.84
CA ASP A 109 4.06 -3.92 -22.77
C ASP A 109 3.51 -4.21 -21.36
N TYR A 110 3.62 -3.25 -20.43
CA TYR A 110 3.02 -3.37 -19.10
C TYR A 110 1.64 -2.72 -19.07
N ARG A 111 0.61 -3.51 -18.75
CA ARG A 111 -0.75 -3.01 -18.56
C ARG A 111 -1.08 -2.95 -17.08
N ILE A 112 -1.42 -1.75 -16.60
CA ILE A 112 -1.88 -1.56 -15.22
C ILE A 112 -3.20 -2.32 -15.06
N PRO A 113 -3.31 -3.27 -14.11
CA PRO A 113 -4.53 -4.03 -13.93
C PRO A 113 -5.67 -3.10 -13.47
N PRO A 114 -6.92 -3.34 -13.93
CA PRO A 114 -8.07 -2.71 -13.29
C PRO A 114 -8.11 -3.14 -11.82
N GLY A 115 -8.72 -2.33 -10.95
CA GLY A 115 -8.80 -2.62 -9.52
C GLY A 115 -9.20 -4.07 -9.25
N ALA A 116 -8.44 -4.76 -8.40
CA ALA A 116 -8.65 -6.18 -8.13
C ALA A 116 -9.89 -6.39 -7.25
N SER A 117 -10.71 -7.38 -7.60
CA SER A 117 -11.75 -7.89 -6.69
C SER A 117 -11.09 -8.62 -5.53
N GLY A 118 -11.74 -8.60 -4.36
CA GLY A 118 -11.34 -9.45 -3.24
C GLY A 118 -11.50 -10.92 -3.61
N VAL A 119 -10.50 -11.75 -3.31
CA VAL A 119 -10.54 -13.19 -3.51
C VAL A 119 -10.29 -13.88 -2.18
N ALA A 120 -11.11 -14.86 -1.84
CA ALA A 120 -10.98 -15.66 -0.65
C ALA A 120 -11.29 -17.13 -0.96
N LEU A 121 -10.65 -18.05 -0.24
CA LEU A 121 -10.97 -19.48 -0.29
C LEU A 121 -12.09 -19.76 0.72
N GLN A 122 -13.16 -20.41 0.25
CA GLN A 122 -14.30 -20.81 1.09
C GLN A 122 -14.50 -22.32 0.98
N ALA A 123 -14.67 -22.98 2.12
CA ALA A 123 -15.08 -24.37 2.17
C ALA A 123 -16.61 -24.48 2.26
N PHE A 124 -17.19 -25.38 1.46
CA PHE A 124 -18.61 -25.73 1.51
C PHE A 124 -18.74 -27.15 2.06
N LEU A 125 -19.46 -27.31 3.17
CA LEU A 125 -19.71 -28.62 3.77
C LEU A 125 -21.11 -29.10 3.39
N CYS A 126 -21.18 -30.26 2.74
CA CYS A 126 -22.44 -30.88 2.36
C CYS A 126 -23.11 -31.57 3.56
N LYS A 127 -24.44 -31.59 3.62
CA LYS A 127 -25.14 -32.44 4.59
C LYS A 127 -24.92 -33.92 4.27
N PRO A 128 -25.06 -34.85 5.25
CA PRO A 128 -24.91 -36.28 4.99
C PRO A 128 -25.77 -36.74 3.81
N SER A 129 -25.19 -37.60 2.97
CA SER A 129 -25.81 -38.14 1.74
C SER A 129 -26.17 -37.12 0.66
N GLN A 130 -25.66 -35.89 0.74
CA GLN A 130 -25.84 -34.86 -0.29
C GLN A 130 -24.61 -34.78 -1.19
N SER A 131 -24.85 -34.79 -2.50
CA SER A 131 -23.85 -34.52 -3.53
C SER A 131 -24.45 -33.68 -4.65
N GLY A 132 -23.61 -32.97 -5.38
CA GLY A 132 -24.00 -32.14 -6.50
C GLY A 132 -22.94 -31.09 -6.85
N THR A 133 -23.26 -30.22 -7.80
CA THR A 133 -22.35 -29.17 -8.25
C THR A 133 -22.85 -27.81 -7.74
N ILE A 134 -21.96 -27.05 -7.11
CA ILE A 134 -22.17 -25.64 -6.80
C ILE A 134 -21.77 -24.86 -8.06
N PRO A 135 -22.71 -24.19 -8.74
CA PRO A 135 -22.41 -23.53 -10.00
C PRO A 135 -21.51 -22.31 -9.80
N VAL A 136 -20.81 -21.90 -10.85
CA VAL A 136 -20.20 -20.57 -10.97
C VAL A 136 -21.25 -19.48 -10.72
N GLY A 137 -20.87 -18.37 -10.08
CA GLY A 137 -21.81 -17.31 -9.72
C GLY A 137 -22.61 -17.58 -8.44
N PHE A 138 -22.33 -18.66 -7.71
CA PHE A 138 -22.99 -18.97 -6.45
C PHE A 138 -22.63 -17.93 -5.38
N LYS A 139 -23.63 -17.24 -4.84
CA LYS A 139 -23.44 -16.04 -4.01
C LYS A 139 -23.20 -16.38 -2.54
N VAL A 140 -22.11 -15.86 -1.99
CA VAL A 140 -21.75 -15.92 -0.57
C VAL A 140 -21.69 -14.51 -0.01
N LYS A 141 -22.25 -14.28 1.18
CA LYS A 141 -22.26 -12.96 1.83
C LYS A 141 -21.35 -12.94 3.04
N THR A 142 -20.62 -11.86 3.23
CA THR A 142 -19.89 -11.65 4.48
C THR A 142 -20.85 -11.31 5.61
N LYS A 143 -20.46 -11.67 6.85
CA LYS A 143 -21.15 -11.17 8.04
C LYS A 143 -20.79 -9.69 8.20
N PRO A 144 -21.76 -8.77 8.14
CA PRO A 144 -21.45 -7.35 8.24
C PRO A 144 -20.91 -7.01 9.64
N GLN A 145 -19.86 -6.17 9.67
CA GLN A 145 -19.45 -5.52 10.91
C GLN A 145 -20.42 -4.38 11.25
N PRO A 146 -20.54 -3.96 12.53
CA PRO A 146 -21.40 -2.84 12.90
C PRO A 146 -21.09 -1.59 12.07
N GLY A 147 -22.08 -1.07 11.34
CA GLY A 147 -21.93 0.11 10.49
C GLY A 147 -21.47 -0.16 9.04
N ALA A 148 -21.21 -1.41 8.66
CA ALA A 148 -20.82 -1.80 7.30
C ALA A 148 -21.91 -2.60 6.58
N THR A 149 -21.99 -2.47 5.26
CA THR A 149 -22.84 -3.29 4.39
C THR A 149 -22.20 -4.65 4.14
N ALA A 150 -23.03 -5.69 4.04
CA ALA A 150 -22.56 -7.03 3.68
C ALA A 150 -22.04 -7.05 2.23
N LEU A 151 -20.84 -7.56 2.02
CA LEU A 151 -20.27 -7.75 0.69
C LEU A 151 -20.75 -9.09 0.13
N VAL A 152 -21.05 -9.11 -1.17
CA VAL A 152 -21.45 -10.33 -1.89
C VAL A 152 -20.27 -10.77 -2.74
N PHE A 153 -19.82 -12.00 -2.51
CA PHE A 153 -18.86 -12.71 -3.34
C PHE A 153 -19.59 -13.77 -4.15
N GLU A 154 -18.95 -14.24 -5.21
CA GLU A 154 -19.45 -15.31 -6.05
C GLU A 154 -18.36 -16.34 -6.34
N THR A 155 -18.74 -17.59 -6.56
CA THR A 155 -17.82 -18.65 -7.00
C THR A 155 -17.33 -18.34 -8.40
N ALA A 156 -16.02 -18.49 -8.62
CA ALA A 156 -15.38 -18.23 -9.92
C ALA A 156 -15.55 -19.39 -10.93
N GLU A 157 -15.86 -20.59 -10.43
CA GLU A 157 -16.03 -21.80 -11.23
C GLU A 157 -17.06 -22.75 -10.63
N ASN A 158 -17.43 -23.79 -11.39
CA ASN A 158 -18.26 -24.88 -10.90
C ASN A 158 -17.45 -25.75 -9.92
N LEU A 159 -18.01 -26.04 -8.76
CA LEU A 159 -17.37 -26.86 -7.74
C LEU A 159 -18.20 -28.12 -7.51
N ASP A 160 -17.58 -29.29 -7.67
CA ASP A 160 -18.22 -30.55 -7.29
C ASP A 160 -18.14 -30.74 -5.78
N ALA A 161 -19.29 -30.97 -5.17
CA ALA A 161 -19.46 -31.08 -3.73
C ALA A 161 -20.13 -32.42 -3.40
N SER A 162 -19.56 -33.15 -2.45
CA SER A 162 -20.12 -34.42 -1.96
C SER A 162 -19.86 -34.53 -0.47
N ALA A 163 -20.81 -35.09 0.27
CA ALA A 163 -20.69 -35.37 1.69
C ALA A 163 -19.47 -36.25 2.03
N GLU A 164 -19.05 -37.12 1.09
CA GLU A 164 -17.85 -37.95 1.24
C GLU A 164 -16.57 -37.12 1.23
N LEU A 165 -16.56 -36.01 0.48
CA LEU A 165 -15.43 -35.09 0.38
C LEU A 165 -15.32 -34.14 1.58
N ASN A 166 -16.32 -34.08 2.46
CA ASN A 166 -16.22 -33.30 3.71
C ASN A 166 -15.07 -33.80 4.62
N GLN A 167 -14.63 -35.05 4.44
CA GLN A 167 -13.49 -35.62 5.16
C GLN A 167 -12.14 -35.19 4.57
N LEU A 168 -12.15 -34.59 3.38
CA LEU A 168 -10.96 -34.03 2.74
C LEU A 168 -10.76 -32.60 3.22
N PHE A 169 -9.69 -32.41 3.98
CA PHE A 169 -9.27 -31.10 4.44
C PHE A 169 -8.23 -30.50 3.47
N LEU A 170 -8.37 -29.21 3.15
CA LEU A 170 -7.36 -28.49 2.38
C LEU A 170 -6.00 -28.57 3.10
N LYS A 171 -4.91 -28.58 2.33
CA LYS A 171 -3.55 -28.54 2.90
C LYS A 171 -3.40 -27.23 3.69
N GLY A 172 -3.39 -27.33 5.02
CA GLY A 172 -3.35 -26.17 5.92
C GLY A 172 -4.65 -25.87 6.67
N TYR A 173 -5.72 -26.62 6.42
CA TYR A 173 -6.95 -26.54 7.18
C TYR A 173 -6.70 -26.69 8.68
N ASN A 174 -7.31 -25.81 9.47
CA ASN A 174 -7.20 -25.79 10.93
C ASN A 174 -5.75 -25.69 11.46
N ARG A 175 -4.84 -25.09 10.68
CA ARG A 175 -3.53 -24.67 11.16
C ARG A 175 -3.61 -23.24 11.63
N SER A 176 -2.94 -22.94 12.74
CA SER A 176 -2.67 -21.56 13.10
C SER A 176 -1.43 -21.10 12.34
N ASP A 177 -1.47 -19.89 11.78
CA ASP A 177 -0.27 -19.19 11.31
C ASP A 177 0.57 -18.65 12.49
N LEU A 178 0.05 -18.79 13.73
CA LEU A 178 0.81 -18.53 14.95
C LEU A 178 1.76 -19.71 15.21
N HIS A 179 3.03 -19.49 14.88
CA HIS A 179 4.09 -20.41 15.26
C HIS A 179 4.43 -20.23 16.75
N LEU A 180 4.45 -21.32 17.52
CA LEU A 180 4.85 -21.32 18.95
C LEU A 180 6.34 -21.02 19.19
N SER A 181 7.05 -20.52 18.17
CA SER A 181 8.40 -20.00 18.22
C SER A 181 8.73 -19.44 16.83
N VAL A 182 8.98 -18.14 16.72
CA VAL A 182 9.73 -17.58 15.59
C VAL A 182 11.12 -17.29 16.13
N THR A 183 12.12 -18.00 15.62
CA THR A 183 13.52 -17.60 15.80
C THR A 183 13.65 -16.16 15.26
N GLY A 184 13.75 -15.17 16.16
CA GLY A 184 13.91 -13.76 15.79
C GLY A 184 12.73 -12.81 16.05
N ALA A 185 11.64 -13.24 16.69
CA ALA A 185 10.58 -12.33 17.18
C ALA A 185 10.73 -12.07 18.71
N PRO A 186 10.06 -11.06 19.31
CA PRO A 186 10.45 -10.44 20.59
C PRO A 186 10.52 -11.42 21.75
N ALA A 187 11.17 -11.00 22.85
CA ALA A 187 11.67 -11.80 23.97
C ALA A 187 10.69 -12.76 24.70
N GLU A 188 9.43 -12.91 24.24
CA GLU A 188 8.39 -13.71 24.88
C GLU A 188 7.44 -14.34 23.84
N SER A 189 7.15 -15.63 23.96
CA SER A 189 6.15 -16.33 23.15
C SER A 189 4.80 -16.32 23.84
N THR A 190 3.72 -16.00 23.10
CA THR A 190 2.35 -15.95 23.65
C THR A 190 1.36 -16.80 22.86
N VAL A 191 0.35 -17.32 23.55
CA VAL A 191 -0.79 -18.05 22.98
C VAL A 191 -2.07 -17.62 23.65
N LEU A 192 -3.16 -17.60 22.90
CA LEU A 192 -4.48 -17.29 23.39
C LEU A 192 -5.36 -18.55 23.39
N LEU A 193 -5.98 -18.85 24.54
CA LEU A 193 -6.85 -20.02 24.72
C LEU A 193 -8.28 -19.75 24.25
N ASP A 194 -9.01 -20.79 23.89
CA ASP A 194 -10.42 -20.72 23.48
C ASP A 194 -11.33 -20.07 24.53
N GLN A 195 -11.02 -20.27 25.82
CA GLN A 195 -11.75 -19.71 26.96
C GLN A 195 -10.86 -19.39 28.17
N ALA A 196 -11.43 -18.70 29.17
CA ALA A 196 -10.77 -18.44 30.44
C ALA A 196 -10.77 -19.68 31.35
N TYR A 197 -9.63 -20.35 31.46
CA TYR A 197 -9.45 -21.52 32.31
C TYR A 197 -8.95 -21.16 33.71
N ALA A 198 -9.73 -21.47 34.74
CA ALA A 198 -9.38 -21.15 36.13
C ALA A 198 -8.15 -21.92 36.64
N GLY A 199 -7.41 -21.30 37.56
CA GLY A 199 -6.38 -21.98 38.35
C GLY A 199 -4.95 -22.02 37.78
N LEU A 200 -4.74 -21.43 36.60
CA LEU A 200 -3.42 -21.20 36.01
C LEU A 200 -2.73 -20.00 36.67
N LYS A 201 -1.45 -20.15 37.01
CA LYS A 201 -0.60 -19.10 37.58
C LYS A 201 0.75 -19.06 36.87
N SER A 202 1.39 -17.90 36.90
CA SER A 202 2.81 -17.77 36.55
C SER A 202 3.66 -18.77 37.37
N GLY A 203 4.63 -19.38 36.73
CA GLY A 203 5.56 -20.36 37.29
C GLY A 203 5.13 -21.82 37.20
N GLN A 204 3.89 -22.11 36.79
CA GLN A 204 3.39 -23.48 36.65
C GLN A 204 3.82 -24.13 35.33
N PHE A 205 3.89 -25.46 35.35
CA PHE A 205 4.10 -26.25 34.14
C PHE A 205 2.77 -26.61 33.48
N VAL A 206 2.79 -26.59 32.16
CA VAL A 206 1.68 -26.99 31.31
C VAL A 206 2.23 -27.93 30.25
N VAL A 207 1.51 -29.00 29.92
CA VAL A 207 1.94 -29.97 28.92
C VAL A 207 1.16 -29.76 27.63
N ILE A 208 1.88 -29.60 26.52
CA ILE A 208 1.30 -29.52 25.18
C ILE A 208 1.38 -30.90 24.55
N THR A 209 0.23 -31.42 24.12
CA THR A 209 0.12 -32.69 23.42
C THR A 209 -0.42 -32.48 22.00
N ALA A 210 0.13 -33.22 21.04
CA ALA A 210 -0.34 -33.28 19.66
C ALA A 210 -0.31 -34.74 19.18
N PRO A 211 -1.18 -35.17 18.23
CA PRO A 211 -1.34 -36.57 17.83
C PRO A 211 -0.05 -37.26 17.40
N ASN A 212 0.91 -36.51 16.85
CA ASN A 212 2.18 -37.01 16.35
C ASN A 212 3.37 -36.72 17.27
N LYS A 213 3.16 -36.27 18.52
CA LYS A 213 4.25 -35.94 19.47
C LYS A 213 4.00 -36.44 20.88
N HIS A 214 5.06 -37.01 21.46
CA HIS A 214 5.14 -37.31 22.88
C HIS A 214 5.36 -36.02 23.67
N ALA A 215 4.26 -35.35 24.02
CA ALA A 215 4.10 -34.37 25.11
C ALA A 215 5.32 -33.48 25.49
N ASP A 216 5.24 -32.18 25.21
CA ASP A 216 6.25 -31.19 25.63
C ASP A 216 5.75 -30.39 26.85
N ALA A 217 6.58 -30.22 27.88
CA ALA A 217 6.24 -29.45 29.08
C ALA A 217 6.82 -28.02 29.02
N LEU A 218 6.00 -27.02 29.30
CA LEU A 218 6.36 -25.60 29.26
C LEU A 218 6.15 -24.94 30.61
N ARG A 219 7.03 -24.02 30.98
CA ARG A 219 6.86 -23.21 32.19
C ARG A 219 6.27 -21.85 31.85
N LEU A 220 5.15 -21.52 32.48
CA LEU A 220 4.49 -20.23 32.29
C LEU A 220 5.26 -19.09 32.96
N LEU A 221 5.54 -18.02 32.23
CA LEU A 221 6.06 -16.75 32.73
C LEU A 221 4.94 -15.82 33.18
N ALA A 222 3.83 -15.75 32.44
CA ALA A 222 2.67 -14.95 32.79
C ALA A 222 1.38 -15.58 32.27
N VAL A 223 0.27 -15.24 32.94
CA VAL A 223 -1.09 -15.62 32.56
C VAL A 223 -1.92 -14.35 32.65
N GLU A 224 -2.39 -13.87 31.50
CA GLU A 224 -3.17 -12.63 31.38
C GLU A 224 -4.57 -12.97 30.85
N ASP A 225 -5.59 -12.25 31.30
CA ASP A 225 -6.95 -12.42 30.79
C ASP A 225 -7.26 -11.28 29.81
N GLU A 226 -7.72 -11.61 28.62
CA GLU A 226 -7.99 -10.68 27.53
C GLU A 226 -9.34 -11.03 26.89
N SER A 227 -10.31 -10.13 27.01
CA SER A 227 -11.63 -10.25 26.37
C SER A 227 -12.36 -11.58 26.64
N GLY A 228 -12.24 -12.13 27.86
CA GLY A 228 -12.87 -13.40 28.26
C GLY A 228 -12.11 -14.66 27.83
N LYS A 229 -10.97 -14.50 27.17
CA LYS A 229 -10.01 -15.56 26.83
C LYS A 229 -8.74 -15.38 27.66
N ARG A 230 -7.92 -16.43 27.79
CA ARG A 230 -6.71 -16.42 28.62
C ARG A 230 -5.46 -16.53 27.76
N ARG A 231 -4.56 -15.57 27.90
CA ARG A 231 -3.26 -15.49 27.22
C ARG A 231 -2.16 -16.08 28.10
N LEU A 232 -1.47 -17.08 27.57
CA LEU A 232 -0.30 -17.70 28.21
C LEU A 232 0.97 -17.10 27.64
N ARG A 233 2.00 -16.95 28.49
CA ARG A 233 3.32 -16.45 28.11
C ARG A 233 4.41 -17.36 28.66
N TRP A 234 5.43 -17.68 27.88
CA TRP A 234 6.58 -18.51 28.30
C TRP A 234 7.88 -18.05 27.65
N LYS A 235 9.00 -18.65 28.10
CA LYS A 235 10.34 -18.29 27.62
C LYS A 235 10.53 -18.73 26.16
N PRO A 236 11.08 -17.87 25.29
CA PRO A 236 11.42 -18.26 23.92
C PRO A 236 12.40 -19.45 23.90
N GLY A 237 12.11 -20.45 23.06
CA GLY A 237 12.99 -21.60 22.84
C GLY A 237 12.74 -22.82 23.74
N GLU A 238 11.75 -22.79 24.64
CA GLU A 238 11.31 -24.00 25.37
C GLU A 238 10.57 -25.01 24.48
N LEU A 239 10.06 -24.57 23.33
CA LEU A 239 9.56 -25.44 22.26
C LEU A 239 10.56 -25.46 21.10
N PRO A 240 10.72 -26.60 20.39
CA PRO A 240 11.55 -26.64 19.20
C PRO A 240 11.01 -25.68 18.13
N ALA A 241 11.90 -24.94 17.47
CA ALA A 241 11.54 -23.95 16.45
C ALA A 241 10.83 -24.59 15.24
N ASN A 242 10.02 -23.80 14.51
CA ASN A 242 9.38 -24.14 13.24
C ASN A 242 8.38 -25.31 13.27
N GLN A 243 7.55 -25.39 14.32
CA GLN A 243 6.50 -26.41 14.38
C GLN A 243 5.15 -25.84 13.94
N ASN A 244 4.60 -26.42 12.86
CA ASN A 244 3.21 -26.20 12.45
C ASN A 244 2.31 -27.10 13.29
N LEU A 245 1.57 -26.50 14.22
CA LEU A 245 0.58 -27.21 15.01
C LEU A 245 -0.82 -26.91 14.47
N LEU A 246 -1.61 -27.98 14.31
CA LEU A 246 -3.03 -27.87 13.97
C LEU A 246 -3.79 -27.46 15.24
N VAL A 247 -4.58 -26.39 15.19
CA VAL A 247 -5.33 -25.83 16.34
C VAL A 247 -6.27 -26.88 16.94
N ALA A 248 -6.92 -27.69 16.11
CA ALA A 248 -7.79 -28.80 16.55
C ALA A 248 -7.04 -29.91 17.32
N ASP A 249 -5.76 -30.09 17.04
CA ASP A 249 -4.99 -31.25 17.48
C ASP A 249 -4.18 -30.95 18.74
N VAL A 250 -4.01 -29.67 19.09
CA VAL A 250 -3.27 -29.25 20.27
C VAL A 250 -4.18 -29.28 21.49
N VAL A 251 -3.85 -30.17 22.43
CA VAL A 251 -4.45 -30.17 23.77
C VAL A 251 -3.41 -29.73 24.77
N ILE A 252 -3.74 -28.67 25.50
CA ILE A 252 -2.93 -28.10 26.55
C ILE A 252 -3.45 -28.64 27.89
N LEU A 253 -2.63 -29.42 28.58
CA LEU A 253 -2.94 -30.02 29.88
C LEU A 253 -2.36 -29.16 31.00
N GLY A 254 -3.23 -28.60 31.82
CA GLY A 254 -2.86 -27.82 33.00
C GLY A 254 -2.91 -28.66 34.28
N LYS A 255 -3.83 -28.30 35.18
CA LYS A 255 -4.10 -29.10 36.39
C LYS A 255 -4.62 -30.50 36.05
N PRO A 256 -4.57 -31.45 37.00
CA PRO A 256 -5.12 -32.79 36.79
C PRO A 256 -6.56 -32.73 36.25
N LYS A 257 -6.80 -33.40 35.11
CA LYS A 257 -8.07 -33.46 34.38
C LYS A 257 -8.52 -32.16 33.65
N GLN A 258 -7.69 -31.12 33.61
CA GLN A 258 -7.99 -29.88 32.88
C GLN A 258 -7.38 -29.92 31.48
N GLN A 259 -8.25 -30.01 30.45
CA GLN A 259 -7.87 -29.94 29.04
C GLN A 259 -8.26 -28.59 28.45
N MET A 260 -7.34 -27.97 27.73
CA MET A 260 -7.48 -26.63 27.18
C MET A 260 -7.17 -26.64 25.69
N LYS A 261 -7.90 -25.83 24.91
CA LYS A 261 -7.70 -25.72 23.46
C LYS A 261 -7.19 -24.32 23.09
N LEU A 262 -6.51 -24.26 21.95
CA LEU A 262 -6.10 -23.01 21.35
C LEU A 262 -7.33 -22.28 20.77
N ALA A 263 -7.34 -20.95 20.85
CA ALA A 263 -8.32 -20.16 20.10
C ALA A 263 -8.00 -20.22 18.61
N GLU A 264 -9.04 -20.33 17.78
CA GLU A 264 -8.99 -20.03 16.34
C GLU A 264 -8.60 -18.57 16.07
#